data_AF-C4LVC3-F1
#
_entry.id   AF-C4LVC3-F1
#
_cell.length_a   1.000
_cell.length_b   1.000
_cell.length_c   1.000
_cell.angle_alpha   90.00
_cell.angle_beta   90.00
_cell.angle_gamma   90.00
#
_symmetry.space_group_name_H-M   'P 1'
#
loop_
_entity.id
_entity.type
_entity.pdbx_description
1 polymer ?
#
loop_
_entity_poly.entity_id
_entity_poly.type
_entity_poly.pdbx_seq_one_letter_code
_entity_poly.pdbx_strand_id
1 'polypeptide(L)'
;MTRPLLISILSDTHGLHEKIKIRPCDFLIICGDISERGKKGSLKGFKEWLNDVPADNIILVFGNHEKKIIKELKEWLEDIPRLYILSDSIQIINNIQFLGFSFPVNDHIVEWANNNIIKELPLIIISHEPPYGILDLRQTTSTKNNKKYRHGGSNALLRCIISLQPQLCCFGHCHYSTGTKRYGETLFVNAAMVNEFGQLCKHPKELICFNKYFFDAVWRDSIKDRYFLCE
;
A
#
# COMPACT_ATOMS: atom_id res chain seq x y z
N MET A 1 -11.61 -24.89 8.19
CA MET A 1 -10.24 -24.42 7.88
C MET A 1 -10.35 -23.40 6.75
N THR A 2 -9.91 -22.15 6.94
CA THR A 2 -9.97 -21.11 5.91
C THR A 2 -8.72 -21.20 5.02
N ARG A 3 -8.90 -21.24 3.69
CA ARG A 3 -7.80 -21.22 2.72
C ARG A 3 -6.89 -19.99 2.92
N PRO A 4 -5.60 -20.04 2.52
CA PRO A 4 -4.76 -18.85 2.45
C PRO A 4 -5.31 -17.79 1.50
N LEU A 5 -4.98 -16.53 1.78
CA LEU A 5 -5.35 -15.37 0.96
C LEU A 5 -4.12 -14.83 0.23
N LEU A 6 -4.28 -14.49 -1.04
CA LEU A 6 -3.24 -13.87 -1.86
C LEU A 6 -3.45 -12.36 -1.94
N ILE A 7 -2.39 -11.60 -1.68
CA ILE A 7 -2.41 -10.14 -1.61
C ILE A 7 -1.35 -9.60 -2.55
N SER A 8 -1.73 -8.69 -3.44
CA SER A 8 -0.83 -7.92 -4.30
C SER A 8 -0.76 -6.49 -3.80
N ILE A 9 0.44 -5.93 -3.70
CA ILE A 9 0.69 -4.61 -3.11
C ILE A 9 1.53 -3.78 -4.09
N LEU A 10 1.13 -2.54 -4.33
CA LEU A 10 1.86 -1.59 -5.16
C LEU A 10 1.64 -0.16 -4.67
N SER A 11 2.50 0.75 -5.12
CA SER A 11 2.43 2.18 -4.83
C SER A 11 3.14 2.98 -5.92
N ASP A 12 2.94 4.28 -5.96
CA ASP A 12 3.72 5.21 -6.79
C ASP A 12 3.70 4.79 -8.27
N THR A 13 2.51 4.50 -8.80
CA THR A 13 2.36 4.13 -10.21
C THR A 13 2.59 5.32 -11.12
N HIS A 14 2.32 6.54 -10.63
CA HIS A 14 2.45 7.80 -11.37
C HIS A 14 1.83 7.73 -12.77
N GLY A 15 0.66 7.10 -12.89
CA GLY A 15 -0.06 6.94 -14.15
C GLY A 15 0.46 5.84 -15.09
N LEU A 16 1.36 4.97 -14.62
CA LEU A 16 1.85 3.81 -15.37
C LEU A 16 1.07 2.52 -15.05
N HIS A 17 -0.09 2.61 -14.40
CA HIS A 17 -0.92 1.48 -13.95
C HIS A 17 -1.23 0.48 -15.07
N GLU A 18 -1.56 0.93 -16.28
CA GLU A 18 -1.87 0.04 -17.41
C GLU A 18 -0.68 -0.85 -17.83
N LYS A 19 0.56 -0.47 -17.47
CA LYS A 19 1.76 -1.27 -17.74
C LYS A 19 2.04 -2.32 -16.67
N ILE A 20 1.28 -2.30 -15.56
CA ILE A 20 1.49 -3.18 -14.42
C ILE A 20 0.55 -4.37 -14.54
N LYS A 21 1.14 -5.57 -14.66
CA LYS A 21 0.38 -6.83 -14.64
C LYS A 21 0.04 -7.21 -13.20
N ILE A 22 -1.25 -7.29 -12.89
CA ILE A 22 -1.78 -7.83 -11.63
C ILE A 22 -2.23 -9.27 -11.87
N ARG A 23 -1.77 -10.20 -11.03
CA ARG A 23 -2.24 -11.60 -11.05
C ARG A 23 -3.52 -11.74 -10.24
N PRO A 24 -4.33 -12.79 -10.50
CA PRO A 24 -5.53 -13.04 -9.71
C PRO A 24 -5.22 -13.09 -8.22
N CYS A 25 -5.85 -12.23 -7.42
CA CYS A 25 -5.60 -12.13 -5.98
C CYS A 25 -6.89 -11.85 -5.20
N ASP A 26 -6.88 -12.10 -3.89
CA ASP A 26 -8.02 -11.80 -3.02
C ASP A 26 -8.05 -10.29 -2.66
N PHE A 27 -6.87 -9.68 -2.54
CA PHE A 27 -6.72 -8.25 -2.28
C PHE A 27 -5.65 -7.62 -3.16
N LEU A 28 -5.98 -6.48 -3.77
CA LEU A 28 -5.01 -5.53 -4.32
C LEU A 28 -4.93 -4.32 -3.40
N ILE A 29 -3.74 -3.99 -2.90
CA ILE A 29 -3.49 -2.83 -2.05
C ILE A 29 -2.67 -1.80 -2.84
N ILE A 30 -3.19 -0.57 -2.93
CA ILE A 30 -2.59 0.55 -3.64
C ILE A 30 -2.24 1.65 -2.61
N CYS A 31 -0.95 1.86 -2.36
CA CYS A 31 -0.46 2.77 -1.32
C CYS A 31 -0.25 4.23 -1.78
N GLY A 32 -1.02 4.69 -2.76
CA GLY A 32 -1.04 6.10 -3.19
C GLY A 32 -0.11 6.46 -4.35
N ASP A 33 -0.09 7.76 -4.66
CA ASP A 33 0.61 8.37 -5.81
C ASP A 33 0.28 7.68 -7.15
N ILE A 34 -1.02 7.51 -7.38
CA ILE A 34 -1.57 6.92 -8.62
C ILE A 34 -1.44 7.87 -9.83
N SER A 35 -1.20 9.15 -9.58
CA SER A 35 -1.08 10.20 -10.60
C SER A 35 0.29 10.87 -10.56
N GLU A 36 0.60 11.63 -11.61
CA GLU A 36 1.66 12.63 -11.60
C GLU A 36 1.12 13.98 -11.10
N ARG A 37 1.07 14.17 -9.78
CA ARG A 37 0.61 15.42 -9.15
C ARG A 37 -0.80 15.86 -9.61
N GLY A 38 -1.70 14.89 -9.78
CA GLY A 38 -3.10 15.13 -10.16
C GLY A 38 -3.31 15.49 -11.63
N LYS A 39 -2.29 15.36 -12.50
CA LYS A 39 -2.47 15.57 -13.93
C LYS A 39 -3.49 14.57 -14.48
N LYS A 40 -4.59 15.08 -15.05
CA LYS A 40 -5.65 14.24 -15.68
C LYS A 40 -5.09 13.21 -16.68
N GLY A 41 -4.08 13.58 -17.46
CA GLY A 41 -3.43 12.67 -18.40
C GLY A 41 -2.83 11.42 -17.76
N SER A 42 -2.31 11.53 -16.53
CA SER A 42 -1.75 10.39 -15.78
C SER A 42 -2.83 9.50 -15.17
N LEU A 43 -4.07 9.96 -15.04
CA LEU A 43 -5.19 9.16 -14.56
C LEU A 43 -5.97 8.48 -15.71
N LYS A 44 -5.58 8.74 -16.96
CA LYS A 44 -6.21 8.11 -18.12
C LYS A 44 -6.11 6.59 -18.00
N GLY A 45 -7.21 5.90 -18.26
CA GLY A 45 -7.27 4.44 -18.18
C GLY A 45 -7.24 3.88 -16.75
N PHE A 46 -7.14 4.71 -15.70
CA PHE A 46 -7.01 4.20 -14.32
C PHE A 46 -8.28 3.52 -13.84
N LYS A 47 -9.44 4.12 -14.11
CA LYS A 47 -10.74 3.55 -13.74
C LYS A 47 -11.04 2.27 -14.51
N GLU A 48 -10.75 2.26 -15.81
CA GLU A 48 -10.86 1.07 -16.66
C GLU A 48 -9.94 -0.04 -16.16
N TRP A 49 -8.67 0.29 -15.89
CA TRP A 49 -7.71 -0.65 -15.32
C TRP A 49 -8.18 -1.22 -13.97
N LEU A 50 -8.75 -0.40 -13.08
CA LEU A 50 -9.34 -0.89 -11.83
C LEU A 50 -10.51 -1.86 -12.04
N ASN A 51 -11.29 -1.68 -13.10
CA ASN A 51 -12.37 -2.60 -13.48
C ASN A 51 -11.87 -3.91 -14.08
N ASP A 52 -10.68 -3.90 -14.68
CA ASP A 52 -10.10 -5.07 -15.35
C ASP A 52 -9.15 -5.89 -14.47
N VAL A 53 -8.57 -5.31 -13.40
CA VAL A 53 -7.66 -6.07 -12.52
C VAL A 53 -8.36 -7.27 -11.88
N PRO A 54 -7.73 -8.46 -11.87
CA PRO A 54 -8.33 -9.70 -11.36
C PRO A 54 -8.26 -9.81 -9.83
N ALA A 55 -8.61 -8.74 -9.11
CA ALA A 55 -8.64 -8.70 -7.65
C ALA A 55 -10.07 -8.73 -7.12
N ASP A 56 -10.35 -9.56 -6.11
CA ASP A 56 -11.71 -9.59 -5.51
C ASP A 56 -12.02 -8.28 -4.79
N ASN A 57 -11.03 -7.71 -4.09
CA ASN A 57 -11.15 -6.47 -3.35
C ASN A 57 -9.95 -5.58 -3.64
N ILE A 58 -10.18 -4.28 -3.75
CA ILE A 58 -9.14 -3.28 -4.00
C ILE A 58 -9.16 -2.29 -2.84
N ILE A 59 -8.04 -2.11 -2.16
CA ILE A 59 -7.86 -1.13 -1.09
C ILE A 59 -6.96 -0.02 -1.60
N LEU A 60 -7.39 1.23 -1.51
CA LEU A 60 -6.67 2.39 -1.99
C LEU A 60 -6.54 3.44 -0.89
N VAL A 61 -5.31 3.93 -0.66
CA VAL A 61 -5.09 5.22 0.01
C VAL A 61 -4.50 6.20 -0.98
N PHE A 62 -4.74 7.49 -0.78
CA PHE A 62 -4.16 8.52 -1.65
C PHE A 62 -2.81 9.01 -1.14
N GLY A 63 -1.93 9.37 -2.09
CA GLY A 63 -0.61 9.91 -1.77
C GLY A 63 -0.55 11.42 -1.83
N ASN A 64 0.66 11.95 -1.83
CA ASN A 64 0.87 13.40 -1.91
C ASN A 64 0.50 13.99 -3.27
N HIS A 65 0.51 13.20 -4.34
CA HIS A 65 0.20 13.66 -5.68
C HIS A 65 -1.28 13.94 -5.89
N GLU A 66 -2.15 13.26 -5.14
CA GLU A 66 -3.61 13.41 -5.27
C GLU A 66 -4.20 14.48 -4.34
N LYS A 67 -3.41 15.08 -3.43
CA LYS A 67 -3.89 16.01 -2.38
C LYS A 67 -4.93 17.04 -2.80
N LYS A 68 -4.78 17.60 -4.01
CA LYS A 68 -5.65 18.68 -4.51
C LYS A 68 -6.92 18.18 -5.20
N ILE A 69 -7.03 16.89 -5.45
CA ILE A 69 -8.09 16.26 -6.24
C ILE A 69 -8.74 15.06 -5.54
N ILE A 70 -8.49 14.86 -4.24
CA ILE A 70 -8.99 13.69 -3.49
C ILE A 70 -10.51 13.60 -3.56
N LYS A 71 -11.21 14.74 -3.45
CA LYS A 71 -12.68 14.75 -3.45
C LYS A 71 -13.20 14.29 -4.81
N GLU A 72 -12.69 14.88 -5.88
CA GLU A 72 -13.03 14.55 -7.26
C GLU A 72 -12.70 13.10 -7.60
N LEU A 73 -11.59 12.56 -7.09
CA LEU A 73 -11.22 11.17 -7.28
C LEU A 73 -12.16 10.20 -6.54
N LYS A 74 -12.58 10.54 -5.33
CA LYS A 74 -13.56 9.72 -4.59
C LYS A 74 -14.89 9.65 -5.33
N GLU A 75 -15.40 10.78 -5.80
CA GLU A 75 -16.62 10.86 -6.61
C GLU A 75 -16.46 10.10 -7.93
N TRP A 76 -15.31 10.24 -8.61
CA TRP A 76 -15.07 9.57 -9.90
C TRP A 76 -15.00 8.05 -9.80
N LEU A 77 -14.57 7.51 -8.65
CA LEU A 77 -14.34 6.07 -8.43
C LEU A 77 -15.44 5.39 -7.60
N GLU A 78 -16.52 6.10 -7.24
CA GLU A 78 -17.56 5.64 -6.32
C GLU A 78 -18.36 4.42 -6.81
N ASP A 79 -18.45 4.24 -8.12
CA ASP A 79 -19.22 3.20 -8.79
C ASP A 79 -18.44 1.88 -8.97
N ILE A 80 -17.21 1.79 -8.46
CA ILE A 80 -16.42 0.54 -8.46
C ILE A 80 -16.74 -0.24 -7.18
N PRO A 81 -17.61 -1.27 -7.22
CA PRO A 81 -18.19 -1.87 -6.01
C PRO A 81 -17.19 -2.58 -5.10
N ARG A 82 -16.05 -3.01 -5.66
CA ARG A 82 -14.98 -3.72 -4.95
C ARG A 82 -13.83 -2.82 -4.49
N LEU A 83 -13.95 -1.50 -4.71
CA LEU A 83 -12.94 -0.53 -4.33
C LEU A 83 -13.28 0.10 -2.97
N TYR A 84 -12.32 0.04 -2.06
CA TYR A 84 -12.38 0.66 -0.75
C TYR A 84 -11.31 1.74 -0.65
N ILE A 85 -11.74 2.99 -0.71
CA ILE A 85 -10.84 4.14 -0.55
C ILE A 85 -10.78 4.51 0.93
N LEU A 86 -9.63 4.31 1.55
CA LEU A 86 -9.42 4.56 2.97
C LEU A 86 -8.69 5.88 3.20
N SER A 87 -9.12 6.61 4.23
CA SER A 87 -8.60 7.93 4.58
C SER A 87 -8.95 8.18 6.05
N ASP A 88 -8.00 7.87 6.93
CA ASP A 88 -8.18 7.88 8.39
C ASP A 88 -9.40 7.04 8.82
N SER A 89 -9.47 5.83 8.27
CA SER A 89 -10.63 4.95 8.37
C SER A 89 -10.23 3.48 8.46
N ILE A 90 -11.10 2.66 9.07
CA ILE A 90 -10.94 1.21 9.18
C ILE A 90 -12.01 0.52 8.35
N GLN A 91 -11.62 -0.50 7.59
CA GLN A 91 -12.53 -1.40 6.90
C GLN A 91 -12.23 -2.84 7.28
N ILE A 92 -13.27 -3.65 7.50
CA ILE A 92 -13.12 -5.08 7.78
C ILE A 92 -13.65 -5.87 6.59
N ILE A 93 -12.81 -6.74 6.02
CA ILE A 93 -13.15 -7.58 4.86
C ILE A 93 -12.50 -8.95 5.09
N ASN A 94 -13.25 -10.04 4.93
CA ASN A 94 -12.78 -11.41 5.16
C ASN A 94 -12.06 -11.61 6.50
N ASN A 95 -12.59 -11.00 7.58
CA ASN A 95 -12.00 -11.02 8.93
C ASN A 95 -10.56 -10.43 9.01
N ILE A 96 -10.19 -9.55 8.09
CA ILE A 96 -8.97 -8.74 8.13
C ILE A 96 -9.35 -7.28 8.30
N GLN A 97 -8.64 -6.56 9.17
CA GLN A 97 -8.80 -5.13 9.37
C GLN A 97 -7.79 -4.36 8.53
N PHE A 98 -8.28 -3.42 7.72
CA PHE A 98 -7.50 -2.51 6.91
C PHE A 98 -7.62 -1.12 7.51
N LEU A 99 -6.55 -0.62 8.12
CA LEU A 99 -6.44 0.74 8.64
C LEU A 99 -5.69 1.60 7.63
N GLY A 100 -6.41 2.47 6.93
CA GLY A 100 -5.82 3.36 5.93
C GLY A 100 -5.71 4.79 6.44
N PHE A 101 -4.55 5.42 6.23
CA PHE A 101 -4.31 6.80 6.63
C PHE A 101 -4.30 7.78 5.46
N SER A 102 -4.76 9.00 5.75
CA SER A 102 -4.55 10.14 4.87
C SER A 102 -3.06 10.54 4.84
N PHE A 103 -2.64 11.26 3.81
CA PHE A 103 -1.30 11.84 3.75
C PHE A 103 -1.33 13.36 4.04
N PRO A 104 -0.52 13.87 4.99
CA PRO A 104 0.36 13.14 5.91
C PRO A 104 -0.43 12.50 7.07
N VAL A 105 0.16 11.51 7.72
CA VAL A 105 -0.38 10.88 8.94
C VAL A 105 -0.23 11.86 10.10
N ASN A 106 -1.34 12.18 10.77
CA ASN A 106 -1.38 13.13 11.89
C ASN A 106 -1.35 12.39 13.23
N ASP A 107 -0.70 12.96 14.25
CA ASP A 107 -0.56 12.29 15.55
C ASP A 107 -1.88 11.98 16.26
N HIS A 108 -2.89 12.83 16.11
CA HIS A 108 -4.19 12.65 16.76
C HIS A 108 -4.92 11.38 16.29
N ILE A 109 -4.59 10.86 15.10
CA ILE A 109 -5.25 9.66 14.59
C ILE A 109 -4.76 8.38 15.29
N VAL A 110 -3.61 8.44 15.96
CA VAL A 110 -3.02 7.29 16.66
C VAL A 110 -3.89 6.84 17.83
N GLU A 111 -4.38 7.79 18.63
CA GLU A 111 -5.28 7.49 19.75
C GLU A 111 -6.60 6.93 19.26
N TRP A 112 -7.19 7.56 18.23
CA TRP A 112 -8.40 7.06 17.60
C TRP A 112 -8.22 5.61 17.10
N ALA A 113 -7.12 5.30 16.40
CA ALA A 113 -6.87 3.97 15.89
C ALA A 113 -6.76 2.93 17.03
N ASN A 114 -6.06 3.26 18.12
CA ASN A 114 -5.97 2.38 19.30
C ASN A 114 -7.34 2.03 19.90
N ASN A 115 -8.30 2.95 19.85
CA ASN A 115 -9.64 2.76 20.41
C ASN A 115 -10.60 2.01 19.48
N ASN A 116 -10.29 1.90 18.17
CA ASN A 116 -11.22 1.36 17.17
C ASN A 116 -10.75 0.02 16.55
N ILE A 117 -9.53 -0.43 16.83
CA ILE A 117 -9.01 -1.72 16.35
C ILE A 117 -9.50 -2.89 17.22
N ILE A 118 -9.88 -3.99 16.57
CA ILE A 118 -10.25 -5.28 17.17
C ILE A 118 -8.99 -6.16 17.27
N LYS A 119 -8.46 -6.39 18.47
CA LYS A 119 -7.16 -7.06 18.67
C LYS A 119 -7.11 -8.50 18.15
N GLU A 120 -8.26 -9.16 18.09
CA GLU A 120 -8.39 -10.55 17.67
C GLU A 120 -8.28 -10.73 16.15
N LEU A 121 -8.46 -9.67 15.37
CA LEU A 121 -8.39 -9.74 13.91
C LEU A 121 -7.00 -9.29 13.41
N PRO A 122 -6.43 -9.94 12.38
CA PRO A 122 -5.22 -9.45 11.73
C PRO A 122 -5.39 -8.01 11.23
N LEU A 123 -4.35 -7.20 11.42
CA LEU A 123 -4.32 -5.78 11.11
C LEU A 123 -3.29 -5.50 10.01
N ILE A 124 -3.77 -4.83 8.97
CA ILE A 124 -2.97 -4.26 7.89
C ILE A 124 -3.07 -2.74 7.99
N ILE A 125 -1.93 -2.07 8.20
CA ILE A 125 -1.82 -0.60 8.11
C ILE A 125 -1.41 -0.23 6.69
N ILE A 126 -2.10 0.75 6.11
CA ILE A 126 -1.84 1.26 4.77
C ILE A 126 -1.67 2.77 4.87
N SER A 127 -0.53 3.28 4.43
CA SER A 127 -0.24 4.71 4.33
C SER A 127 0.52 4.97 3.04
N HIS A 128 0.55 6.22 2.58
CA HIS A 128 1.47 6.55 1.49
C HIS A 128 2.88 6.82 2.00
N GLU A 129 3.03 7.63 3.06
CA GLU A 129 4.34 7.84 3.69
C GLU A 129 4.83 6.61 4.46
N PRO A 130 6.15 6.33 4.44
CA PRO A 130 6.77 5.27 5.23
C PRO A 130 6.89 5.65 6.71
N PRO A 131 7.02 4.66 7.63
CA PRO A 131 7.37 4.94 9.01
C PRO A 131 8.83 5.40 9.12
N TYR A 132 9.08 6.35 10.03
CA TYR A 132 10.44 6.88 10.24
C TYR A 132 11.44 5.76 10.55
N GLY A 133 12.56 5.74 9.84
CA GLY A 133 13.64 4.76 10.04
C GLY A 133 13.41 3.38 9.42
N ILE A 134 12.27 3.14 8.76
CA ILE A 134 11.95 1.85 8.15
C ILE A 134 11.63 2.03 6.67
N LEU A 135 12.57 1.60 5.80
CA LEU A 135 12.42 1.69 4.34
C LEU A 135 12.05 3.11 3.85
N ASP A 136 12.62 4.14 4.50
CA ASP A 136 12.23 5.54 4.34
C ASP A 136 13.38 6.45 3.88
N LEU A 137 14.48 5.90 3.38
CA LEU A 137 15.56 6.71 2.83
C LEU A 137 15.15 7.21 1.44
N ARG A 138 15.34 8.51 1.23
CA ARG A 138 15.22 9.19 -0.07
C ARG A 138 16.57 9.76 -0.48
N GLN A 139 16.83 9.82 -1.79
CA GLN A 139 18.00 10.53 -2.29
C GLN A 139 17.85 12.04 -1.99
N THR A 140 18.96 12.70 -1.68
CA THR A 140 18.98 14.16 -1.52
C THR A 140 20.13 14.78 -2.29
N THR A 141 19.84 15.91 -2.93
CA THR A 141 20.84 16.80 -3.53
C THR A 141 21.48 17.73 -2.51
N SER A 142 21.07 17.66 -1.23
CA SER A 142 21.64 18.48 -0.17
C SER A 142 23.09 18.08 0.11
N THR A 143 23.99 19.06 0.08
CA THR A 143 25.41 18.90 0.42
C THR A 143 25.67 19.03 1.93
N LYS A 144 24.64 19.33 2.74
CA LYS A 144 24.80 19.42 4.20
C LYS A 144 25.22 18.06 4.76
N ASN A 145 26.34 18.05 5.47
CA ASN A 145 26.92 16.88 6.15
C ASN A 145 27.36 15.73 5.23
N ASN A 146 27.65 15.97 3.95
CA ASN A 146 28.06 14.95 2.97
C ASN A 146 27.11 13.75 2.84
N LYS A 147 25.87 13.86 3.32
CA LYS A 147 24.89 12.77 3.25
C LYS A 147 24.15 12.81 1.92
N LYS A 148 24.28 11.74 1.13
CA LYS A 148 23.53 11.54 -0.12
C LYS A 148 22.07 11.13 0.08
N TYR A 149 21.67 10.84 1.32
CA TYR A 149 20.34 10.36 1.68
C TYR A 149 19.83 11.02 2.96
N ARG A 150 18.51 11.08 3.10
CA ARG A 150 17.82 11.49 4.33
C ARG A 150 16.59 10.64 4.58
N HIS A 151 16.14 10.59 5.82
CA HIS A 151 14.86 9.98 6.17
C HIS A 151 13.70 10.83 5.64
N GLY A 152 12.71 10.18 5.06
CA GLY A 152 11.46 10.75 4.58
C GLY A 152 10.23 10.21 5.31
N GLY A 153 10.41 9.36 6.33
CA GLY A 153 9.31 8.72 7.03
C GLY A 153 8.72 9.53 8.17
N SER A 154 7.54 9.08 8.60
CA SER A 154 6.68 9.71 9.60
C SER A 154 6.87 9.11 10.99
N ASN A 155 7.10 9.99 11.98
CA ASN A 155 7.16 9.60 13.38
C ASN A 155 5.78 9.26 13.95
N ALA A 156 4.72 9.91 13.47
CA ALA A 156 3.34 9.62 13.86
C ALA A 156 2.96 8.19 13.47
N LEU A 157 3.27 7.81 12.23
CA LEU A 157 3.07 6.46 11.73
C LEU A 157 3.91 5.43 12.52
N LEU A 158 5.17 5.72 12.79
CA LEU A 158 6.02 4.84 13.60
C LEU A 158 5.42 4.60 15.00
N ARG A 159 4.96 5.66 15.69
CA ARG A 159 4.27 5.56 16.99
C ARG A 159 3.03 4.67 16.90
N CYS A 160 2.23 4.86 15.85
CA CYS A 160 1.03 4.06 15.59
C CYS A 160 1.38 2.57 15.46
N ILE A 161 2.39 2.25 14.67
CA ILE A 161 2.83 0.86 14.44
C ILE A 161 3.38 0.23 15.72
N ILE A 162 4.17 0.98 16.50
CA ILE A 162 4.67 0.51 17.80
C ILE A 162 3.50 0.19 18.75
N SER A 163 2.48 1.05 18.78
CA SER A 163 1.30 0.89 19.64
C SER A 163 0.42 -0.28 19.22
N LEU A 164 0.16 -0.43 17.91
CA LEU A 164 -0.82 -1.38 17.38
C LEU A 164 -0.22 -2.75 17.04
N GLN A 165 1.10 -2.83 16.80
CA GLN A 165 1.81 -4.05 16.38
C GLN A 165 1.10 -4.78 15.22
N PRO A 166 0.86 -4.11 14.07
CA PRO A 166 0.16 -4.73 12.94
C PRO A 166 0.98 -5.88 12.37
N GLN A 167 0.32 -6.87 11.75
CA GLN A 167 1.04 -7.96 11.09
C GLN A 167 1.61 -7.53 9.72
N LEU A 168 1.02 -6.51 9.10
CA LEU A 168 1.49 -5.94 7.84
C LEU A 168 1.34 -4.41 7.84
N CYS A 169 2.37 -3.72 7.35
CA CYS A 169 2.35 -2.29 7.08
C CYS A 169 2.83 -2.03 5.64
N CYS A 170 1.96 -1.47 4.80
CA CYS A 170 2.20 -1.24 3.38
C CYS A 170 2.24 0.27 3.07
N PHE A 171 3.26 0.69 2.33
CA PHE A 171 3.48 2.10 1.97
C PHE A 171 4.32 2.26 0.70
N GLY A 172 4.62 3.51 0.33
CA GLY A 172 5.44 3.85 -0.83
C GLY A 172 6.30 5.10 -0.59
N HIS A 173 6.19 6.08 -1.49
CA HIS A 173 6.78 7.43 -1.42
C HIS A 173 8.33 7.50 -1.53
N CYS A 174 9.05 6.65 -0.80
CA CYS A 174 10.52 6.63 -0.82
C CYS A 174 11.02 5.58 -1.81
N HIS A 175 11.06 5.92 -3.10
CA HIS A 175 11.34 4.97 -4.20
C HIS A 175 12.69 4.25 -4.02
N TYR A 176 13.73 4.97 -3.59
CA TYR A 176 15.05 4.41 -3.29
C TYR A 176 15.01 3.24 -2.29
N SER A 177 14.06 3.26 -1.35
CA SER A 177 13.95 2.28 -0.27
C SER A 177 12.87 1.22 -0.49
N THR A 178 12.43 1.03 -1.74
CA THR A 178 11.50 -0.04 -2.12
C THR A 178 12.02 -1.40 -1.63
N GLY A 179 11.15 -2.19 -1.03
CA GLY A 179 11.50 -3.53 -0.55
C GLY A 179 10.66 -3.96 0.64
N THR A 180 11.13 -5.01 1.32
CA THR A 180 10.46 -5.58 2.48
C THR A 180 11.39 -5.73 3.67
N LYS A 181 10.87 -5.51 4.87
CA LYS A 181 11.62 -5.68 6.11
C LYS A 181 10.70 -6.24 7.19
N ARG A 182 11.18 -7.19 7.98
CA ARG A 182 10.43 -7.74 9.12
C ARG A 182 11.05 -7.25 10.43
N TYR A 183 10.20 -6.79 11.34
CA TYR A 183 10.57 -6.53 12.72
C TYR A 183 9.55 -7.19 13.64
N GLY A 184 9.99 -8.17 14.42
CA GLY A 184 9.08 -9.06 15.15
C GLY A 184 8.06 -9.67 14.20
N GLU A 185 6.78 -9.52 14.53
CA GLU A 185 5.67 -10.03 13.72
C GLU A 185 5.26 -9.10 12.57
N THR A 186 5.64 -7.82 12.62
CA THR A 186 5.26 -6.84 11.59
C THR A 186 6.12 -7.00 10.35
N LEU A 187 5.48 -7.26 9.21
CA LEU A 187 6.09 -7.13 7.90
C LEU A 187 5.85 -5.72 7.35
N PHE A 188 6.93 -5.04 6.96
CA PHE A 188 6.89 -3.73 6.32
C PHE A 188 7.15 -3.90 4.83
N VAL A 189 6.34 -3.25 4.01
CA VAL A 189 6.42 -3.29 2.56
C VAL A 189 6.42 -1.87 2.03
N ASN A 190 7.57 -1.42 1.52
CA ASN A 190 7.62 -0.27 0.62
C ASN A 190 7.42 -0.80 -0.81
N ALA A 191 6.27 -0.51 -1.39
CA ALA A 191 5.80 -1.06 -2.66
C ALA A 191 5.91 -0.06 -3.83
N ALA A 192 6.76 0.96 -3.73
CA ALA A 192 6.94 1.93 -4.81
C ALA A 192 7.37 1.24 -6.13
N MET A 193 6.63 1.53 -7.19
CA MET A 193 6.77 0.83 -8.47
C MET A 193 7.80 1.46 -9.41
N VAL A 194 7.99 2.77 -9.27
CA VAL A 194 8.93 3.55 -10.08
C VAL A 194 10.25 3.79 -9.34
N ASN A 195 11.30 4.14 -10.10
CA ASN A 195 12.52 4.73 -9.55
C ASN A 195 12.39 6.25 -9.36
N GLU A 196 13.46 6.90 -8.90
CA GLU A 196 13.54 8.36 -8.73
C GLU A 196 13.38 9.15 -10.06
N PHE A 197 13.44 8.49 -11.21
CA PHE A 197 13.25 9.07 -12.54
C PHE A 197 11.83 8.83 -13.10
N GLY A 198 10.91 8.27 -12.30
CA GLY A 198 9.54 7.97 -12.73
C GLY A 198 9.44 6.78 -13.68
N GLN A 199 10.48 5.95 -13.79
CA GLN A 199 10.49 4.77 -14.65
C GLN A 199 10.04 3.54 -13.84
N LEU A 200 9.06 2.81 -14.37
CA LEU A 200 8.62 1.54 -13.82
C LEU A 200 9.80 0.54 -13.80
N CYS A 201 10.13 0.02 -12.62
CA CYS A 201 11.31 -0.84 -12.44
C CYS A 201 11.09 -2.01 -11.47
N LYS A 202 9.86 -2.21 -11.00
CA LYS A 202 9.48 -3.23 -10.02
C LYS A 202 8.24 -3.99 -10.49
N HIS A 203 8.01 -5.13 -9.84
CA HIS A 203 6.75 -5.87 -9.91
C HIS A 203 5.96 -5.65 -8.62
N PRO A 204 4.62 -5.77 -8.65
CA PRO A 204 3.83 -5.74 -7.43
C PRO A 204 4.36 -6.73 -6.40
N LYS A 205 4.41 -6.33 -5.13
CA LYS A 205 4.79 -7.23 -4.05
C LYS A 205 3.63 -8.16 -3.77
N GLU A 206 3.88 -9.46 -3.83
CA GLU A 206 2.86 -10.45 -3.51
C GLU A 206 3.13 -11.14 -2.18
N LEU A 207 2.08 -11.33 -1.40
CA LEU A 207 2.10 -11.97 -0.10
C LEU A 207 0.99 -13.01 0.02
N ILE A 208 1.25 -14.06 0.79
CA ILE A 208 0.25 -15.01 1.27
C ILE A 208 -0.07 -14.67 2.72
N CYS A 209 -1.35 -14.48 3.04
CA CYS A 209 -1.86 -14.37 4.40
C CYS A 209 -2.44 -15.71 4.84
N PHE A 210 -1.94 -16.26 5.94
CA PHE A 210 -2.44 -17.47 6.56
C PHE A 210 -2.32 -17.39 8.08
N ASN A 211 -3.40 -17.69 8.81
CA ASN A 211 -3.46 -17.61 10.28
C ASN A 211 -2.89 -16.30 10.86
N LYS A 212 -3.22 -15.15 10.24
CA LYS A 212 -2.76 -13.78 10.58
C LYS A 212 -1.31 -13.45 10.18
N TYR A 213 -0.53 -14.42 9.73
CA TYR A 213 0.85 -14.19 9.30
C TYR A 213 0.90 -13.91 7.80
N PHE A 214 1.84 -13.04 7.41
CA PHE A 214 2.07 -12.66 6.03
C PHE A 214 3.44 -13.14 5.58
N PHE A 215 3.48 -13.89 4.48
CA PHE A 215 4.68 -14.47 3.92
C PHE A 215 4.87 -14.02 2.47
N ASP A 216 6.12 -13.92 2.03
CA ASP A 216 6.43 -13.62 0.64
C ASP A 216 5.88 -14.71 -0.29
N ALA A 217 5.09 -14.30 -1.29
CA ALA A 217 4.72 -15.18 -2.37
C ALA A 217 5.81 -15.17 -3.44
N VAL A 218 6.19 -16.34 -3.95
CA VAL A 218 7.20 -16.45 -5.00
C VAL A 218 6.53 -16.32 -6.36
N TRP A 219 6.96 -15.31 -7.12
CA TRP A 219 6.56 -15.15 -8.52
C TRP A 219 7.05 -16.32 -9.38
N ARG A 220 6.12 -17.03 -10.02
CA ARG A 220 6.40 -18.08 -11.00
C ARG A 220 5.43 -17.94 -12.16
N ASP A 221 5.94 -17.60 -13.35
CA ASP A 221 5.12 -17.39 -14.55
C ASP A 221 4.33 -18.63 -15.01
N SER A 222 4.74 -19.81 -14.56
CA SER A 222 4.01 -21.06 -14.79
C SER A 222 2.71 -21.16 -13.99
N ILE A 223 2.55 -20.38 -12.92
CA ILE A 223 1.36 -20.37 -12.07
C ILE A 223 0.41 -19.29 -12.60
N LYS A 224 -0.59 -19.73 -13.36
CA LYS A 224 -1.57 -18.85 -14.03
C LYS A 224 -2.80 -18.55 -13.17
N ASP A 225 -3.17 -19.45 -12.27
CA ASP A 225 -4.38 -19.37 -11.45
C ASP A 225 -4.05 -19.12 -9.98
N ARG A 226 -5.05 -18.68 -9.19
CA ARG A 226 -4.92 -18.68 -7.72
C ARG A 226 -4.52 -20.07 -7.26
N TYR A 227 -3.69 -20.16 -6.23
CA TYR A 227 -3.33 -21.43 -5.61
C TYR A 227 -4.60 -22.22 -5.28
N PHE A 228 -4.92 -23.24 -6.08
CA PHE A 228 -5.78 -24.34 -5.65
C PHE A 228 -4.92 -25.20 -4.72
N LEU A 229 -4.74 -24.76 -3.48
CA LEU A 229 -4.28 -25.66 -2.44
C LEU A 229 -5.41 -26.67 -2.25
N CYS A 230 -5.13 -27.93 -2.56
CA CYS A 230 -6.09 -29.02 -2.60
C CYS A 230 -7.02 -29.01 -1.38
N GLU A 231 -8.31 -29.23 -1.63
CA GLU A 231 -9.35 -29.43 -0.61
C GLU A 231 -9.01 -30.54 0.37
#